data_AF-A0A5C2FLU6-F1
#
_entry.id   AF-A0A5C2FLU6-F1
#
_cell.length_a   1.000
_cell.length_b   1.000
_cell.length_c   1.000
_cell.angle_alpha   90.00
_cell.angle_beta   90.00
_cell.angle_gamma   90.00
#
_symmetry.space_group_name_H-M   'P 1'
#
loop_
_entity.id
_entity.type
_entity.pdbx_description
1 polymer ?
#
loop_
_entity_poly.entity_id
_entity_poly.type
_entity_poly.pdbx_seq_one_letter_code
_entity_poly.pdbx_strand_id
1 'polypeptide(L)'
;MAATRAETTKFFGLRSLTGLFLAEFVATIALSWVLGISAKASGDNGFDTAMPAPLLAFATLQFGQLFFAAASALHITNEYSSGTIASSLQAVPRRGIFLGAKALLLFIVNFLAGVVMILLATIPTALSAGEYGTFSFPDMVSAALGAGTYLALLSLMVLGLGWLCRNSAGPSSVQSCWSSGCRRFCS
;
A
#
# COMPACT_ATOMS: atom_id res chain seq x y z
N MET A 1 -10.67 1.24 23.84
CA MET A 1 -11.03 2.30 22.86
C MET A 1 -10.05 3.47 22.84
N ALA A 2 -9.54 3.96 23.99
CA ALA A 2 -8.56 5.04 24.02
C ALA A 2 -7.19 4.68 23.39
N ALA A 3 -6.70 3.45 23.62
CA ALA A 3 -5.44 2.97 23.03
C ALA A 3 -5.47 2.90 21.49
N THR A 4 -6.55 2.36 20.92
CA THR A 4 -6.77 2.29 19.47
C THR A 4 -6.83 3.67 18.81
N ARG A 5 -7.41 4.68 19.49
CA ARG A 5 -7.44 6.06 18.96
C ARG A 5 -6.04 6.68 18.93
N ALA A 6 -5.28 6.56 20.03
CA ALA A 6 -3.91 7.06 20.10
C ALA A 6 -3.00 6.37 19.06
N GLU A 7 -3.24 5.10 18.78
CA GLU A 7 -2.54 4.34 17.75
C GLU A 7 -2.89 4.88 16.34
N THR A 8 -4.17 5.11 16.04
CA THR A 8 -4.57 5.70 14.75
C THR A 8 -4.01 7.11 14.51
N THR A 9 -4.00 7.99 15.53
CA THR A 9 -3.37 9.31 15.37
C THR A 9 -1.87 9.24 15.18
N LYS A 10 -1.20 8.22 15.75
CA LYS A 10 0.24 8.01 15.55
C LYS A 10 0.55 7.50 14.14
N PHE A 11 -0.29 6.62 13.60
CA PHE A 11 -0.20 6.17 12.21
C PHE A 11 -0.33 7.35 11.22
N PHE A 12 -1.37 8.18 11.36
CA PHE A 12 -1.63 9.30 10.44
C PHE A 12 -0.80 10.57 10.73
N GLY A 13 -0.18 10.69 11.90
CA GLY A 13 0.64 11.84 12.28
C GLY A 13 2.01 11.91 11.60
N LEU A 14 2.42 10.83 10.93
CA LEU A 14 3.69 10.78 10.19
C LEU A 14 3.51 11.43 8.82
N ARG A 15 3.96 12.69 8.69
CA ARG A 15 3.98 13.44 7.41
C ARG A 15 4.52 12.63 6.23
N SER A 16 5.50 11.76 6.48
CA SER A 16 6.10 10.91 5.45
C SER A 16 5.15 9.78 4.99
N LEU A 17 4.32 9.23 5.89
CA LEU A 17 3.33 8.21 5.53
C LEU A 17 2.18 8.83 4.73
N THR A 18 1.66 9.97 5.19
CA THR A 18 0.63 10.72 4.46
C THR A 18 1.15 11.21 3.11
N GLY A 19 2.43 11.59 3.03
CA GLY A 19 3.08 11.98 1.78
C GLY A 19 3.20 10.82 0.79
N LEU A 20 3.54 9.61 1.25
CA LEU A 20 3.59 8.41 0.41
C LEU A 20 2.22 8.06 -0.17
N PHE A 21 1.18 8.00 0.67
CA PHE A 21 -0.18 7.74 0.20
C PHE A 21 -0.64 8.82 -0.78
N LEU A 22 -0.42 10.10 -0.48
CA LEU A 22 -0.86 11.19 -1.34
C LEU A 22 -0.10 11.19 -2.69
N ALA A 23 1.21 10.96 -2.66
CA ALA A 23 2.00 10.81 -3.88
C ALA A 23 1.50 9.63 -4.73
N GLU A 24 1.11 8.54 -4.08
CA GLU A 24 0.52 7.39 -4.76
C GLU A 24 -0.83 7.73 -5.40
N PHE A 25 -1.76 8.32 -4.64
CA PHE A 25 -3.06 8.75 -5.18
C PHE A 25 -2.89 9.62 -6.42
N VAL A 26 -1.96 10.59 -6.37
CA VAL A 26 -1.66 11.47 -7.50
C VAL A 26 -1.07 10.69 -8.68
N ALA A 27 -0.09 9.82 -8.43
CA ALA A 27 0.54 9.02 -9.47
C ALA A 27 -0.46 8.08 -10.16
N THR A 28 -1.31 7.40 -9.39
CA THR A 28 -2.34 6.51 -9.91
C THR A 28 -3.36 7.28 -10.72
N ILE A 29 -3.88 8.41 -10.23
CA ILE A 29 -4.83 9.26 -11.00
C ILE A 29 -4.23 9.70 -12.34
N ALA A 30 -2.95 10.13 -12.35
CA ALA A 30 -2.26 10.53 -13.57
C ALA A 30 -2.11 9.35 -14.55
N LEU A 31 -1.70 8.17 -14.08
CA LEU A 31 -1.58 6.97 -14.90
C LEU A 31 -2.94 6.48 -15.42
N SER A 32 -3.98 6.54 -14.60
CA SER A 32 -5.37 6.18 -14.94
C SER A 32 -5.91 7.06 -16.06
N TRP A 33 -5.58 8.36 -16.04
CA TRP A 33 -5.91 9.27 -17.13
C TRP A 33 -5.22 8.87 -18.43
N VAL A 34 -3.90 8.63 -18.39
CA VAL A 34 -3.09 8.23 -19.55
C VAL A 34 -3.59 6.91 -20.14
N LEU A 35 -3.87 5.91 -19.31
CA LEU A 35 -4.40 4.62 -19.78
C LEU A 35 -5.76 4.75 -20.45
N GLY A 36 -6.66 5.61 -19.96
CA GLY A 36 -7.94 5.82 -20.63
C GLY A 36 -7.77 6.52 -22.01
N ILE A 37 -6.80 7.43 -22.16
CA ILE A 37 -6.43 7.98 -23.48
C ILE A 37 -5.92 6.86 -24.38
N SER A 38 -5.04 5.99 -23.87
CA SER A 38 -4.53 4.85 -24.64
C SER A 38 -5.65 3.90 -25.07
N ALA A 39 -6.62 3.61 -24.21
CA ALA A 39 -7.76 2.76 -24.54
C ALA A 39 -8.63 3.36 -25.63
N LYS A 40 -8.88 4.68 -25.59
CA LYS A 40 -9.58 5.39 -26.67
C LYS A 40 -8.81 5.33 -27.98
N ALA A 41 -7.51 5.63 -27.94
CA ALA A 41 -6.67 5.61 -29.14
C ALA A 41 -6.61 4.21 -29.77
N SER A 42 -6.56 3.14 -28.98
CA SER A 42 -6.63 1.77 -29.50
C SER A 42 -8.00 1.44 -30.10
N GLY A 43 -9.09 1.89 -29.48
CA GLY A 43 -10.45 1.72 -30.00
C GLY A 43 -10.67 2.43 -31.34
N ASP A 44 -10.17 3.66 -31.47
CA ASP A 44 -10.24 4.45 -32.72
C ASP A 44 -9.43 3.80 -33.87
N ASN A 45 -8.40 3.01 -33.54
CA ASN A 45 -7.60 2.25 -34.52
C ASN A 45 -8.22 0.89 -34.89
N GLY A 46 -9.43 0.58 -34.39
CA GLY A 46 -10.16 -0.65 -34.73
C GLY A 46 -9.74 -1.89 -33.95
N PHE A 47 -8.96 -1.73 -32.87
CA PHE A 47 -8.69 -2.84 -31.94
C PHE A 47 -9.85 -2.99 -30.95
N ASP A 48 -10.21 -4.24 -30.62
CA ASP A 48 -11.21 -4.51 -29.60
C ASP A 48 -10.61 -4.27 -28.20
N THR A 49 -10.60 -3.00 -27.79
CA THR A 49 -10.13 -2.55 -26.48
C THR A 49 -11.25 -2.05 -25.59
N ALA A 50 -12.49 -2.44 -25.87
CA ALA A 50 -13.63 -2.17 -25.01
C ALA A 50 -13.42 -2.94 -23.69
N MET A 51 -12.96 -2.22 -22.67
CA MET A 51 -12.69 -2.76 -21.34
C MET A 51 -13.34 -1.83 -20.32
N PRO A 52 -14.10 -2.36 -19.34
CA PRO A 52 -14.76 -1.52 -18.36
C PRO A 52 -13.71 -0.67 -17.63
N ALA A 53 -13.95 0.64 -17.56
CA ALA A 53 -13.04 1.61 -16.94
C ALA A 53 -12.52 1.21 -15.54
N PRO A 54 -13.31 0.57 -14.65
CA PRO A 54 -12.81 0.08 -13.36
C PRO A 54 -11.72 -0.97 -13.46
N LEU A 55 -11.82 -1.86 -14.45
CA LEU A 55 -10.85 -2.93 -14.65
C LEU A 55 -9.57 -2.39 -15.30
N LEU A 56 -9.70 -1.38 -16.16
CA LEU A 56 -8.55 -0.66 -16.71
C LEU A 56 -7.82 0.16 -15.62
N ALA A 57 -8.58 0.80 -14.72
CA ALA A 57 -8.02 1.47 -13.54
C ALA A 57 -7.32 0.46 -12.61
N PHE A 58 -7.84 -0.75 -12.45
CA PHE A 58 -7.18 -1.82 -11.70
C PHE A 58 -5.78 -2.15 -12.25
N ALA A 59 -5.58 -2.12 -13.57
CA ALA A 59 -4.26 -2.35 -14.16
C ALA A 59 -3.19 -1.32 -13.72
N THR A 60 -3.60 -0.10 -13.33
CA THR A 60 -2.67 0.91 -12.81
C THR A 60 -2.09 0.56 -11.43
N LEU A 61 -2.75 -0.34 -10.67
CA LEU A 61 -2.28 -0.76 -9.35
C LEU A 61 -0.93 -1.47 -9.40
N GLN A 62 -0.58 -2.07 -10.53
CA GLN A 62 0.73 -2.68 -10.76
C GLN A 62 1.87 -1.67 -10.58
N PHE A 63 1.60 -0.39 -10.85
CA PHE A 63 2.55 0.70 -10.64
C PHE A 63 2.45 1.29 -9.22
N GLY A 64 1.25 1.35 -8.64
CA GLY A 64 0.99 1.85 -7.27
C GLY A 64 1.52 0.95 -6.16
N GLN A 65 1.63 -0.37 -6.38
CA GLN A 65 2.00 -1.36 -5.36
C GLN A 65 3.33 -1.07 -4.65
N LEU A 66 4.27 -0.38 -5.31
CA LEU A 66 5.57 -0.01 -4.74
C LEU A 66 5.41 1.00 -3.59
N PHE A 67 4.47 1.93 -3.70
CA PHE A 67 4.17 2.90 -2.66
C PHE A 67 3.51 2.25 -1.45
N PHE A 68 2.55 1.35 -1.67
CA PHE A 68 1.95 0.54 -0.60
C PHE A 68 2.97 -0.36 0.11
N ALA A 69 3.89 -0.97 -0.63
CA ALA A 69 4.98 -1.76 -0.06
C ALA A 69 5.91 -0.89 0.79
N ALA A 70 6.31 0.28 0.28
CA ALA A 70 7.14 1.24 1.00
C ALA A 70 6.43 1.80 2.24
N ALA A 71 5.16 2.19 2.15
CA ALA A 71 4.36 2.66 3.27
C ALA A 71 4.22 1.58 4.36
N SER A 72 4.01 0.32 3.96
CA SER A 72 3.96 -0.82 4.89
C SER A 72 5.30 -1.05 5.58
N ALA A 73 6.42 -0.99 4.85
CA ALA A 73 7.76 -1.11 5.43
C ALA A 73 8.09 0.05 6.38
N LEU A 74 7.74 1.28 6.00
CA LEU A 74 7.95 2.49 6.83
C LEU A 74 7.11 2.44 8.11
N HIS A 75 5.92 1.84 8.02
CA HIS A 75 5.06 1.63 9.15
C HIS A 75 5.68 0.65 10.18
N ILE A 76 6.38 -0.38 9.69
CA ILE A 76 7.16 -1.30 10.53
C ILE A 76 8.32 -0.54 11.19
N THR A 77 9.11 0.23 10.44
CA THR A 77 10.30 0.91 10.97
C THR A 77 9.96 2.03 11.98
N ASN A 78 8.85 2.75 11.80
CA ASN A 78 8.41 3.78 12.75
C ASN A 78 8.05 3.23 14.14
N GLU A 79 7.60 1.99 14.22
CA GLU A 79 7.37 1.31 15.49
C GLU A 79 8.67 1.14 16.30
N TYR A 80 9.79 0.90 15.61
CA TYR A 80 11.09 0.74 16.23
C TYR A 80 11.71 2.09 16.64
N SER A 81 11.58 3.13 15.80
CA SER A 81 12.13 4.47 16.11
C SER A 81 11.45 5.12 17.33
N SER A 82 10.16 4.84 17.54
CA SER A 82 9.39 5.46 18.62
C SER A 82 9.46 4.71 19.97
N GLY A 83 10.28 3.66 20.09
CA GLY A 83 10.58 2.98 21.35
C GLY A 83 9.40 2.26 22.04
N THR A 84 8.21 2.22 21.41
CA THR A 84 6.96 1.72 22.01
C THR A 84 6.90 0.21 22.23
N ILE A 85 7.85 -0.54 21.67
CA ILE A 85 8.01 -1.97 21.91
C ILE A 85 8.36 -2.22 23.39
N ALA A 86 9.17 -1.36 24.03
CA ALA A 86 9.61 -1.54 25.40
C ALA A 86 8.50 -1.29 26.45
N SER A 87 7.57 -0.36 26.21
CA SER A 87 6.50 -0.04 27.18
C SER A 87 5.31 -1.00 27.12
N SER A 88 5.01 -1.61 25.97
CA SER A 88 3.90 -2.58 25.84
C SER A 88 4.28 -3.99 26.31
N LEU A 89 5.56 -4.37 26.19
CA LEU A 89 6.07 -5.68 26.61
C LEU A 89 6.12 -5.88 28.14
N GLN A 90 6.00 -4.81 28.94
CA GLN A 90 5.90 -4.93 30.41
C GLN A 90 4.46 -5.16 30.91
N ALA A 91 3.43 -4.98 30.06
CA ALA A 91 2.04 -4.99 30.51
C ALA A 91 1.20 -6.18 30.02
N VAL A 92 1.58 -6.88 28.93
CA VAL A 92 0.73 -7.96 28.36
C VAL A 92 1.58 -9.18 27.91
N PRO A 93 1.42 -10.36 28.53
CA PRO A 93 2.23 -11.56 28.23
C PRO A 93 1.79 -12.33 26.96
N ARG A 94 0.83 -11.83 26.17
CA ARG A 94 0.31 -12.51 24.96
C ARG A 94 0.81 -11.86 23.67
N ARG A 95 2.04 -12.20 23.25
CA ARG A 95 2.75 -11.65 22.09
C ARG A 95 2.02 -11.82 20.74
N GLY A 96 1.20 -12.86 20.57
CA GLY A 96 0.49 -13.12 19.31
C GLY A 96 -0.75 -12.25 19.06
N ILE A 97 -1.49 -11.90 20.12
CA ILE A 97 -2.76 -11.15 19.98
C ILE A 97 -2.49 -9.70 19.60
N PHE A 98 -1.44 -9.11 20.17
CA PHE A 98 -1.03 -7.74 19.84
C PHE A 98 -0.59 -7.60 18.37
N LEU A 99 0.16 -8.59 17.87
CA LEU A 99 0.59 -8.62 16.47
C LEU A 99 -0.58 -8.87 15.51
N GLY A 100 -1.51 -9.75 15.88
CA GLY A 100 -2.73 -9.98 15.11
C GLY A 100 -3.61 -8.73 15.00
N ALA A 101 -3.80 -8.01 16.11
CA ALA A 101 -4.55 -6.75 16.11
C ALA A 101 -3.90 -5.70 15.21
N LYS A 102 -2.57 -5.62 15.22
CA LYS A 102 -1.82 -4.67 14.39
C LYS A 102 -1.84 -5.01 12.90
N ALA A 103 -1.65 -6.30 12.57
CA ALA A 103 -1.79 -6.79 11.20
C ALA A 103 -3.21 -6.51 10.66
N LEU A 104 -4.23 -6.67 11.51
CA LEU A 104 -5.62 -6.37 11.15
C LEU A 104 -5.83 -4.87 10.89
N LEU A 105 -5.24 -3.98 11.68
CA LEU A 105 -5.30 -2.53 11.43
C LEU A 105 -4.67 -2.17 10.08
N LEU A 106 -3.47 -2.69 9.80
CA LEU A 106 -2.80 -2.48 8.52
C LEU A 106 -3.63 -3.01 7.34
N PHE A 107 -4.20 -4.20 7.51
CA PHE A 107 -5.09 -4.79 6.51
C PHE A 107 -6.27 -3.88 6.23
N ILE A 108 -6.99 -3.42 7.25
CA ILE A 108 -8.16 -2.55 7.10
C ILE A 108 -7.79 -1.23 6.42
N VAL A 109 -6.70 -0.58 6.85
CA VAL A 109 -6.27 0.71 6.29
C VAL A 109 -5.92 0.57 4.81
N ASN A 110 -5.11 -0.43 4.44
CA ASN A 110 -4.71 -0.61 3.05
C ASN A 110 -5.83 -1.15 2.17
N PHE A 111 -6.75 -1.95 2.74
CA PHE A 111 -7.98 -2.35 2.06
C PHE A 111 -8.85 -1.13 1.71
N LEU A 112 -9.12 -0.26 2.68
CA LEU A 112 -9.89 0.96 2.44
C LEU A 112 -9.18 1.89 1.46
N ALA A 113 -7.86 2.07 1.60
CA ALA A 113 -7.08 2.88 0.68
C ALA A 113 -7.17 2.35 -0.76
N GLY A 114 -7.07 1.04 -0.97
CA GLY A 114 -7.23 0.40 -2.29
C GLY A 114 -8.63 0.56 -2.88
N VAL A 115 -9.68 0.43 -2.06
CA VAL A 115 -11.07 0.67 -2.49
C VAL A 115 -11.26 2.13 -2.92
N VAL A 116 -10.83 3.09 -2.09
CA VAL A 116 -10.93 4.52 -2.39
C VAL A 116 -10.11 4.88 -3.63
N MET A 117 -8.93 4.29 -3.78
CA MET A 117 -8.08 4.44 -4.96
C MET A 117 -8.83 4.09 -6.25
N ILE A 118 -9.46 2.91 -6.32
CA ILE A 118 -10.18 2.50 -7.53
C ILE A 118 -11.38 3.40 -7.81
N LEU A 119 -12.11 3.82 -6.78
CA LEU A 119 -13.24 4.73 -6.95
C LEU A 119 -12.80 6.11 -7.47
N LEU A 120 -11.63 6.60 -7.05
CA LEU A 120 -11.07 7.85 -7.54
C LEU A 120 -10.45 7.73 -8.92
N ALA A 121 -9.79 6.59 -9.20
CA ALA A 121 -9.12 6.30 -10.46
C ALA A 121 -10.11 5.97 -11.60
N THR A 122 -11.30 5.48 -11.29
CA THR A 122 -12.35 5.20 -12.29
C THR A 122 -12.85 6.47 -12.98
N ILE A 123 -12.97 7.57 -12.25
CA ILE A 123 -13.43 8.86 -12.78
C ILE A 123 -12.55 9.35 -13.94
N PRO A 124 -11.22 9.55 -13.76
CA PRO A 124 -10.35 10.01 -14.83
C PRO A 124 -10.27 9.01 -15.98
N THR A 125 -10.26 7.71 -15.70
CA THR A 125 -10.23 6.68 -16.74
C THR A 125 -11.51 6.66 -17.58
N ALA A 126 -12.68 6.75 -16.98
CA ALA A 126 -13.96 6.80 -17.71
C ALA A 126 -14.06 8.08 -18.56
N LEU A 127 -13.62 9.22 -18.02
CA LEU A 127 -13.62 10.49 -18.73
C LEU A 127 -12.68 10.48 -19.95
N SER A 128 -11.50 9.87 -19.85
CA SER A 128 -10.55 9.82 -20.96
C SER A 128 -10.82 8.70 -21.97
N ALA A 129 -11.42 7.58 -21.54
CA ALA A 129 -11.76 6.44 -22.40
C ALA A 129 -13.03 6.65 -23.25
N GLY A 130 -13.97 7.51 -22.82
CA GLY A 130 -15.21 7.76 -23.56
C GLY A 130 -16.11 6.53 -23.70
N GLU A 131 -16.63 6.27 -24.91
CA GLU A 131 -17.55 5.14 -25.18
C GLU A 131 -16.92 3.76 -24.92
N TYR A 132 -15.59 3.66 -25.02
CA TYR A 132 -14.83 2.43 -24.76
C TYR A 132 -14.65 2.12 -23.27
N GLY A 133 -15.02 3.06 -22.39
CA GLY A 133 -14.92 2.94 -20.94
C GLY A 133 -16.25 2.71 -20.23
N THR A 134 -17.32 2.37 -20.95
CA THR A 134 -18.63 2.07 -20.34
C THR A 134 -18.51 0.94 -19.32
N PHE A 135 -19.13 1.11 -18.16
CA PHE A 135 -19.03 0.14 -17.06
C PHE A 135 -20.36 -0.01 -16.34
N SER A 136 -20.59 -1.20 -15.78
CA SER A 136 -21.74 -1.47 -14.93
C SER A 136 -21.34 -1.41 -13.45
N PHE A 137 -22.33 -1.26 -12.57
CA PHE A 137 -22.11 -1.26 -11.12
C PHE A 137 -21.35 -2.51 -10.60
N PRO A 138 -21.62 -3.75 -11.10
CA PRO A 138 -20.87 -4.94 -10.68
C PRO A 138 -19.37 -4.89 -11.02
N ASP A 139 -18.99 -4.25 -12.14
CA ASP A 139 -17.60 -4.12 -12.56
C ASP A 139 -16.83 -3.20 -11.60
N MET A 140 -17.47 -2.13 -11.15
CA MET A 140 -16.89 -1.23 -10.17
C MET A 140 -16.70 -1.90 -8.81
N VAL A 141 -17.69 -2.67 -8.34
CA VAL A 141 -17.61 -3.39 -7.07
C VAL A 141 -16.54 -4.47 -7.11
N SER A 142 -16.50 -5.28 -8.17
CA SER A 142 -15.50 -6.34 -8.32
C SER A 142 -14.08 -5.77 -8.42
N ALA A 143 -13.87 -4.70 -9.18
CA ALA A 143 -12.58 -4.02 -9.27
C ALA A 143 -12.15 -3.40 -7.93
N ALA A 144 -13.07 -2.76 -7.21
CA ALA A 144 -12.76 -2.15 -5.91
C ALA A 144 -12.43 -3.20 -4.84
N LEU A 145 -13.20 -4.28 -4.77
CA LEU A 145 -12.93 -5.40 -3.85
C LEU A 145 -11.64 -6.11 -4.21
N GLY A 146 -11.39 -6.36 -5.50
CA GLY A 146 -10.14 -6.93 -5.99
C GLY A 146 -8.94 -6.07 -5.59
N ALA A 147 -9.05 -4.74 -5.74
CA ALA A 147 -7.97 -3.82 -5.43
C ALA A 147 -7.66 -3.75 -3.94
N GLY A 148 -8.70 -3.57 -3.13
CA GLY A 148 -8.58 -3.55 -1.69
C GLY A 148 -7.97 -4.85 -1.16
N THR A 149 -8.49 -6.01 -1.60
CA THR A 149 -7.97 -7.31 -1.16
C THR A 149 -6.52 -7.54 -1.61
N TYR A 150 -6.19 -7.21 -2.86
CA TYR A 150 -4.84 -7.34 -3.40
C TYR A 150 -3.82 -6.54 -2.58
N LEU A 151 -4.08 -5.26 -2.35
CA LEU A 151 -3.17 -4.37 -1.62
C LEU A 151 -3.06 -4.74 -0.14
N ALA A 152 -4.17 -5.16 0.47
CA ALA A 152 -4.18 -5.59 1.85
C ALA A 152 -3.36 -6.87 2.06
N LEU A 153 -3.49 -7.85 1.15
CA LEU A 153 -2.66 -9.07 1.17
C LEU A 153 -1.18 -8.77 0.89
N LEU A 154 -0.89 -7.88 -0.06
CA LEU A 154 0.48 -7.46 -0.35
C LEU A 154 1.12 -6.79 0.87
N SER A 155 0.37 -5.98 1.60
CA SER A 155 0.83 -5.34 2.84
C SER A 155 1.10 -6.35 3.95
N LEU A 156 0.24 -7.36 4.09
CA LEU A 156 0.46 -8.47 5.03
C LEU A 156 1.69 -9.29 4.64
N MET A 157 1.94 -9.48 3.35
CA MET A 157 3.12 -10.16 2.84
C MET A 157 4.40 -9.39 3.22
N VAL A 158 4.43 -8.07 3.01
CA VAL A 158 5.56 -7.21 3.41
C VAL A 158 5.77 -7.25 4.92
N LEU A 159 4.69 -7.22 5.71
CA LEU A 159 4.75 -7.35 7.16
C LEU A 159 5.33 -8.70 7.60
N GLY A 160 4.88 -9.79 6.98
CA GLY A 160 5.36 -11.15 7.22
C GLY A 160 6.84 -11.30 6.87
N LEU A 161 7.27 -10.76 5.73
CA LEU A 161 8.68 -10.75 5.31
C LEU A 161 9.55 -9.96 6.29
N GLY A 162 9.11 -8.78 6.74
CA GLY A 162 9.81 -8.02 7.78
C GLY A 162 9.99 -8.81 9.08
N TRP A 163 9.01 -9.66 9.43
CA TRP A 163 9.09 -10.58 10.55
C TRP A 163 10.04 -11.75 10.33
N LEU A 164 9.99 -12.41 9.17
CA LEU A 164 10.88 -13.53 8.82
C LEU A 164 12.35 -13.09 8.76
N CYS A 165 12.64 -11.97 8.11
CA CYS A 165 13.99 -11.40 8.06
C CYS A 165 14.56 -11.14 9.46
N ARG A 166 13.71 -10.81 10.44
CA ARG A 166 14.13 -10.65 11.84
C ARG A 166 14.51 -11.98 12.51
N ASN A 167 13.83 -13.08 12.16
CA ASN A 167 14.15 -14.39 12.70
C ASN A 167 15.36 -15.03 12.00
N SER A 168 15.61 -14.68 10.73
CA SER A 168 16.80 -15.09 9.97
C SER A 168 18.02 -14.21 10.18
N ALA A 169 17.89 -13.06 10.85
CA ALA A 169 19.02 -12.26 11.34
C ALA A 169 19.67 -12.99 12.54
N GLY A 170 20.36 -14.10 12.25
CA GLY A 170 21.26 -14.76 13.18
C GLY A 170 22.47 -13.86 13.49
N PRO A 171 23.06 -13.91 14.70
CA PRO A 171 23.88 -12.82 15.24
C PRO A 171 25.31 -12.64 14.68
N SER A 172 25.78 -13.33 13.63
CA SER A 172 27.25 -13.49 13.48
C SER A 172 27.96 -13.09 12.19
N SER A 173 27.30 -12.83 11.04
CA SER A 173 28.07 -12.54 9.79
C SER A 173 27.81 -11.18 9.14
N VAL A 174 26.61 -10.60 9.28
CA VAL A 174 26.26 -9.36 8.52
C VAL A 174 26.59 -8.08 9.30
N GLN A 175 26.61 -8.14 10.64
CA GLN A 175 26.84 -6.97 11.49
C GLN A 175 28.29 -6.46 11.43
N SER A 176 29.25 -7.36 11.16
CA SER A 176 30.67 -6.97 11.00
C SER A 176 30.91 -6.18 9.70
N CYS A 177 30.18 -6.50 8.63
CA CYS A 177 30.28 -5.81 7.34
C CYS A 177 29.65 -4.40 7.39
N TRP A 178 28.56 -4.22 8.14
CA TRP A 178 27.92 -2.92 8.29
C TRP A 178 28.73 -1.96 9.19
N SER A 179 29.38 -2.47 10.23
CA SER A 179 30.24 -1.65 11.13
C SER A 179 31.55 -1.17 10.48
N SER A 180 32.04 -1.89 9.47
CA SER A 180 33.27 -1.54 8.74
C SER A 180 32.99 -0.57 7.58
N GLY A 181 31.82 -0.65 6.94
CA GLY A 181 31.39 0.32 5.92
C GLY A 181 31.09 1.71 6.50
N CYS A 182 30.43 1.78 7.65
CA CYS A 182 30.02 3.05 8.26
C CYS A 182 31.19 3.90 8.77
N ARG A 183 32.36 3.28 9.02
CA ARG A 183 33.56 3.98 9.52
C ARG A 183 34.33 4.71 8.40
N ARG A 184 34.14 4.33 7.12
CA ARG A 184 34.78 4.99 5.96
C ARG A 184 34.06 6.25 5.48
N PHE A 185 32.83 6.49 5.92
CA PHE A 185 32.07 7.68 5.53
C PHE A 185 32.20 8.82 6.56
N CYS A 186 32.91 8.59 7.67
CA CYS A 186 33.08 9.52 8.77
C CYS A 186 34.54 9.98 8.96
N SER A 187 35.41 9.77 7.96
CA SER A 187 36.79 10.25 7.91
C SER A 187 37.01 11.18 6.72
#